data_AF-M5S2M3-F1
#
_entry.id   AF-M5S2M3-F1
#
_cell.length_a   1.000
_cell.length_b   1.000
_cell.length_c   1.000
_cell.angle_alpha   90.00
_cell.angle_beta   90.00
_cell.angle_gamma   90.00
#
_symmetry.space_group_name_H-M   'P 1'
#
loop_
_entity.id
_entity.type
_entity.pdbx_description
1 polymer ?
#
loop_
_entity_poly.entity_id
_entity_poly.type
_entity_poly.pdbx_seq_one_letter_code
_entity_poly.pdbx_strand_id
1 'polypeptide(L)'
;MLVGSAMNAAAAPVGLMGTIVRWQYPKASINHAKGSDAATIDAEGNRTVPSTVFEANMTTEASVAQVIQYYRELLTRNPKNDEKVGIQPEKGRSVLFRDESKGRPFELHVILVNSETTSTTLIVSRGADEEQTQITWKQYSRYPIASNTKTPAAPAEASNADGK
;
A
#
# COMPACT_ATOMS: atom_id res chain seq x y z
N MET A 1 42.99 -17.04 -5.20
CA MET A 1 41.53 -16.95 -5.02
C MET A 1 41.25 -15.92 -3.95
N LEU A 2 40.77 -14.74 -4.32
CA LEU A 2 40.28 -13.73 -3.37
C LEU A 2 38.76 -13.78 -3.43
N VAL A 3 38.15 -14.17 -2.32
CA VAL A 3 36.70 -14.24 -2.15
C VAL A 3 36.19 -12.81 -2.09
N GLY A 4 35.52 -12.37 -3.16
CA GLY A 4 34.82 -11.09 -3.17
C GLY A 4 33.63 -11.16 -2.24
N SER A 5 33.67 -10.37 -1.15
CA SER A 5 32.51 -10.11 -0.31
C SER A 5 31.36 -9.62 -1.17
N ALA A 6 30.29 -10.43 -1.25
CA ALA A 6 29.04 -10.00 -1.84
C ALA A 6 28.51 -8.82 -1.00
N MET A 7 28.61 -7.61 -1.55
CA MET A 7 27.89 -6.46 -1.02
C MET A 7 26.42 -6.81 -1.08
N ASN A 8 25.79 -6.92 0.09
CA ASN A 8 24.34 -6.93 0.23
C ASN A 8 23.82 -5.68 -0.49
N ALA A 9 23.26 -5.86 -1.69
CA ALA A 9 22.55 -4.80 -2.38
C ALA A 9 21.30 -4.51 -1.54
N ALA A 10 21.39 -3.49 -0.68
CA ALA A 10 20.22 -2.95 -0.01
C ALA A 10 19.18 -2.62 -1.09
N ALA A 11 18.00 -3.25 -1.01
CA ALA A 11 16.92 -3.00 -1.95
C ALA A 11 16.70 -1.49 -2.06
N ALA A 12 16.66 -0.98 -3.30
CA ALA A 12 16.52 0.45 -3.53
C ALA A 12 15.31 1.00 -2.74
N PRO A 13 15.44 2.15 -2.07
CA PRO A 13 14.36 2.71 -1.28
C PRO A 13 13.12 2.87 -2.16
N VAL A 14 11.98 2.39 -1.67
CA VAL A 14 10.69 2.47 -2.38
C VAL A 14 10.28 3.94 -2.49
N GLY A 15 10.62 4.56 -3.62
CA GLY A 15 10.28 5.94 -3.93
C GLY A 15 8.83 6.11 -4.36
N LEU A 16 8.32 7.34 -4.26
CA LEU A 16 6.98 7.74 -4.70
C LEU A 16 6.67 7.21 -6.11
N MET A 17 7.52 7.53 -7.08
CA MET A 17 7.33 7.10 -8.47
C MET A 17 7.45 5.58 -8.63
N GLY A 18 8.41 4.95 -7.95
CA GLY A 18 8.56 3.49 -7.96
C GLY A 18 7.35 2.73 -7.40
N THR A 19 6.54 3.40 -6.57
CA THR A 19 5.27 2.86 -6.08
C THR A 19 4.15 3.14 -7.07
N ILE A 20 3.99 4.39 -7.54
CA ILE A 20 2.92 4.77 -8.46
C ILE A 20 2.95 3.93 -9.75
N VAL A 21 4.11 3.73 -10.37
CA VAL A 21 4.21 3.00 -11.66
C VAL A 21 3.74 1.54 -11.58
N ARG A 22 3.75 0.94 -10.39
CA ARG A 22 3.23 -0.42 -10.17
C ARG A 22 1.70 -0.47 -10.30
N TRP A 23 1.05 0.63 -9.97
CA TRP A 23 -0.41 0.81 -9.96
C TRP A 23 -0.94 1.56 -11.17
N GLN A 24 -0.05 2.17 -11.96
CA GLN A 24 -0.40 2.94 -13.14
C GLN A 24 -1.16 2.09 -14.16
N TYR A 25 -2.29 2.63 -14.66
CA TYR A 25 -2.98 2.07 -15.80
C TYR A 25 -2.10 2.22 -17.06
N PRO A 26 -2.01 1.21 -17.95
CA PRO A 26 -1.11 1.27 -19.10
C PRO A 26 -1.33 2.54 -19.94
N LYS A 27 -0.24 3.26 -20.21
CA LYS A 27 -0.23 4.52 -20.98
C LYS A 27 -1.02 5.68 -20.35
N ALA A 28 -1.44 5.58 -19.08
CA ALA A 28 -2.03 6.72 -18.39
C ALA A 28 -0.97 7.79 -18.10
N SER A 29 -1.29 9.06 -18.29
CA SER A 29 -0.41 10.18 -17.94
C SER A 29 -0.51 10.44 -16.44
N ILE A 30 0.63 10.61 -15.76
CA ILE A 30 0.66 11.03 -14.35
C ILE A 30 0.71 12.56 -14.33
N ASN A 31 -0.38 13.19 -13.91
CA ASN A 31 -0.52 14.65 -13.92
C ASN A 31 -0.06 15.28 -12.60
N HIS A 32 -0.20 14.55 -11.50
CA HIS A 32 0.23 14.99 -10.17
C HIS A 32 0.66 13.78 -9.35
N ALA A 33 1.71 13.93 -8.55
CA ALA A 33 2.18 12.94 -7.61
C ALA A 33 2.75 13.63 -6.37
N LYS A 34 2.38 13.16 -5.18
CA LYS A 34 2.88 13.69 -3.90
C LYS A 34 3.13 12.56 -2.92
N GLY A 35 4.15 12.73 -2.09
CA GLY A 35 4.37 11.90 -0.91
C GLY A 35 4.50 12.76 0.34
N SER A 36 4.01 12.25 1.46
CA SER A 36 4.17 12.87 2.77
C SER A 36 4.38 11.82 3.85
N ASP A 37 4.95 12.27 4.96
CA ASP A 37 4.84 11.54 6.23
C ASP A 37 3.36 11.42 6.63
N ALA A 38 3.00 10.27 7.19
CA ALA A 38 1.64 10.00 7.64
C ALA A 38 1.59 9.96 9.16
N ALA A 39 0.62 10.64 9.76
CA ALA A 39 0.44 10.66 11.20
C ALA A 39 -0.30 9.42 11.69
N THR A 40 0.45 8.35 12.02
CA THR A 40 -0.09 7.25 12.84
C THR A 40 0.15 7.59 14.29
N ILE A 41 -0.92 7.97 14.99
CA ILE A 41 -0.88 8.44 16.39
C ILE A 41 -1.73 7.55 17.30
N ASP A 42 -1.35 7.44 18.57
CA ASP A 42 -2.19 6.87 19.64
C ASP A 42 -3.24 7.90 20.12
N ALA A 43 -4.03 7.52 21.13
CA ALA A 43 -5.06 8.39 21.71
C ALA A 43 -4.45 9.63 22.38
N GLU A 44 -3.19 9.55 22.80
CA GLU A 44 -2.40 10.61 23.43
C GLU A 44 -1.68 11.51 22.41
N GLY A 45 -1.74 11.18 21.11
CA GLY A 45 -1.14 11.95 20.03
C GLY A 45 0.33 11.60 19.72
N ASN A 46 0.90 10.58 20.36
CA ASN A 46 2.27 10.14 20.11
C ASN A 46 2.35 9.29 18.84
N ARG A 47 3.45 9.40 18.11
CA ARG A 47 3.72 8.55 16.93
C ARG A 47 3.93 7.11 17.37
N THR A 48 3.13 6.20 16.83
CA THR A 48 3.18 4.77 17.19
C THR A 48 3.92 3.93 16.16
N VAL A 49 3.75 4.23 14.87
CA VAL A 49 4.36 3.48 13.77
C VAL A 49 4.80 4.45 12.67
N PRO A 50 6.04 4.35 12.15
CA PRO A 50 6.46 5.10 10.97
C PRO A 50 5.53 4.78 9.79
N SER A 51 5.12 5.81 9.06
CA SER A 51 4.16 5.64 7.98
C SER A 51 4.26 6.75 6.94
N THR A 52 3.86 6.44 5.71
CA THR A 52 3.83 7.37 4.59
C THR A 52 2.47 7.36 3.91
N VAL A 53 2.13 8.46 3.25
CA VAL A 53 1.03 8.55 2.29
C VAL A 53 1.61 8.98 0.96
N PHE A 54 1.33 8.21 -0.07
CA PHE A 54 1.59 8.57 -1.46
C PHE A 54 0.26 8.75 -2.17
N GLU A 55 0.18 9.74 -3.05
CA GLU A 55 -0.98 10.01 -3.89
C GLU A 55 -0.58 10.42 -5.30
N ALA A 56 -1.41 10.08 -6.27
CA ALA A 56 -1.24 10.45 -7.67
C ALA A 56 -2.58 10.64 -8.37
N ASN A 57 -2.62 11.56 -9.32
CA ASN A 57 -3.72 11.69 -10.27
C ASN A 57 -3.23 11.33 -11.67
N MET A 58 -3.97 10.47 -12.34
CA MET A 58 -3.65 9.99 -13.67
C MET A 58 -4.83 10.18 -14.62
N THR A 59 -4.54 10.37 -15.91
CA THR A 59 -5.57 10.43 -16.96
C THR A 59 -5.32 9.41 -18.05
N THR A 60 -6.40 8.92 -18.67
CA THR A 60 -6.34 8.05 -19.84
C THR A 60 -7.57 8.24 -20.73
N GLU A 61 -7.40 8.06 -22.04
CA GLU A 61 -8.51 8.05 -23.00
C GLU A 61 -9.38 6.79 -22.89
N ALA A 62 -8.85 5.71 -22.28
CA ALA A 62 -9.59 4.47 -22.06
C ALA A 62 -10.84 4.69 -21.21
N SER A 63 -11.95 4.04 -21.56
CA SER A 63 -13.22 4.17 -20.85
C SER A 63 -13.12 3.67 -19.40
N VAL A 64 -14.04 4.12 -18.55
CA VAL A 64 -14.10 3.67 -17.15
C VAL A 64 -14.21 2.14 -17.08
N ALA A 65 -15.06 1.52 -17.90
CA ALA A 65 -15.18 0.06 -17.97
C ALA A 65 -13.85 -0.65 -18.28
N GLN A 66 -13.06 -0.13 -19.22
CA GLN A 66 -11.74 -0.69 -19.56
C GLN A 66 -10.76 -0.58 -18.38
N VAL A 67 -10.73 0.58 -17.71
CA VAL A 67 -9.88 0.80 -16.53
C VAL A 67 -10.27 -0.14 -15.39
N ILE A 68 -11.57 -0.30 -15.12
CA ILE A 68 -12.06 -1.21 -14.09
C ILE A 68 -11.74 -2.66 -14.41
N GLN A 69 -11.89 -3.08 -15.67
CA GLN A 69 -11.53 -4.44 -16.07
C GLN A 69 -10.03 -4.71 -15.87
N TYR A 70 -9.16 -3.77 -16.26
CA TYR A 70 -7.72 -3.86 -15.99
C TYR A 70 -7.43 -4.05 -14.49
N TYR A 71 -8.04 -3.25 -13.62
CA TYR A 71 -7.81 -3.38 -12.18
C TYR A 71 -8.39 -4.68 -11.60
N ARG A 72 -9.48 -5.22 -12.14
CA ARG A 72 -9.99 -6.54 -11.74
C ARG A 72 -8.98 -7.64 -12.05
N GLU A 73 -8.39 -7.61 -13.24
CA GLU A 73 -7.37 -8.58 -13.64
C GLU A 73 -6.09 -8.42 -12.82
N LEU A 74 -5.59 -7.18 -12.69
CA LEU A 74 -4.41 -6.86 -11.90
C LEU A 74 -4.59 -7.26 -10.43
N LEU A 75 -5.78 -7.09 -9.86
CA LEU A 75 -6.06 -7.37 -8.45
C LEU A 75 -6.63 -8.77 -8.22
N THR A 76 -6.72 -9.63 -9.24
CA THR A 76 -7.03 -11.05 -9.05
C THR A 76 -5.91 -11.73 -8.28
N ARG A 77 -6.26 -12.60 -7.31
CA ARG A 77 -5.27 -13.25 -6.44
C ARG A 77 -4.35 -14.16 -7.25
N ASN A 78 -3.09 -13.78 -7.33
CA ASN A 78 -2.03 -14.49 -8.04
C ASN A 78 -0.68 -13.91 -7.55
N PRO A 79 0.31 -14.74 -7.18
CA PRO A 79 1.62 -14.26 -6.72
C PRO A 79 2.27 -13.23 -7.64
N LYS A 80 2.21 -13.43 -8.97
CA LYS A 80 2.80 -12.49 -9.93
C LYS A 80 2.13 -11.11 -9.89
N ASN A 81 0.81 -11.11 -9.72
CA ASN A 81 0.03 -9.87 -9.64
C ASN A 81 0.27 -9.16 -8.32
N ASP A 82 0.31 -9.91 -7.21
CA ASP A 82 0.54 -9.37 -5.88
C ASP A 82 1.94 -8.74 -5.78
N GLU A 83 2.97 -9.44 -6.25
CA GLU A 83 4.34 -8.92 -6.31
C GLU A 83 4.43 -7.64 -7.13
N LYS A 84 3.76 -7.60 -8.29
CA LYS A 84 3.73 -6.41 -9.16
C LYS A 84 3.26 -5.18 -8.41
N VAL A 85 2.22 -5.29 -7.59
CA VAL A 85 1.67 -4.15 -6.81
C VAL A 85 2.31 -4.00 -5.43
N GLY A 86 3.34 -4.79 -5.11
CA GLY A 86 4.08 -4.72 -3.84
C GLY A 86 3.32 -5.32 -2.66
N ILE A 87 2.41 -6.28 -2.91
CA ILE A 87 1.71 -7.04 -1.88
C ILE A 87 2.35 -8.42 -1.74
N GLN A 88 2.50 -8.88 -0.50
CA GLN A 88 3.05 -10.20 -0.19
C GLN A 88 2.06 -11.32 -0.59
N PRO A 89 2.43 -12.24 -1.50
CA PRO A 89 1.56 -13.34 -1.96
C PRO A 89 1.12 -14.32 -0.89
N GLU A 90 1.87 -14.43 0.20
CA GLU A 90 1.63 -15.33 1.32
C GLU A 90 0.73 -14.72 2.41
N LYS A 91 0.54 -13.39 2.39
CA LYS A 91 -0.27 -12.67 3.37
C LYS A 91 -1.69 -12.43 2.88
N GLY A 92 -2.64 -12.37 3.82
CA GLY A 92 -4.02 -12.02 3.52
C GLY A 92 -4.16 -10.61 2.96
N ARG A 93 -5.06 -10.44 1.98
CA ARG A 93 -5.50 -9.12 1.51
C ARG A 93 -7.01 -9.11 1.29
N SER A 94 -7.60 -7.93 1.37
CA SER A 94 -8.98 -7.69 0.94
C SER A 94 -9.00 -6.74 -0.25
N VAL A 95 -9.92 -6.99 -1.18
CA VAL A 95 -10.20 -6.10 -2.31
C VAL A 95 -11.69 -5.86 -2.37
N LEU A 96 -12.08 -4.59 -2.48
CA LEU A 96 -13.45 -4.19 -2.67
C LEU A 96 -13.55 -3.33 -3.93
N PHE A 97 -14.49 -3.68 -4.81
CA PHE A 97 -14.92 -2.85 -5.92
C PHE A 97 -16.32 -2.32 -5.62
N ARG A 98 -16.50 -1.00 -5.69
CA ARG A 98 -17.80 -0.35 -5.58
C ARG A 98 -18.07 0.47 -6.84
N ASP A 99 -19.26 0.31 -7.36
CA ASP A 99 -19.83 1.21 -8.37
C ASP A 99 -20.78 2.15 -7.65
N GLU A 100 -20.42 3.43 -7.63
CA GLU A 100 -21.14 4.51 -6.98
C GLU A 100 -21.81 5.44 -8.02
N SER A 101 -21.95 4.98 -9.26
CA SER A 101 -22.45 5.79 -10.39
C SER A 101 -23.97 5.97 -10.38
N LYS A 102 -24.71 5.10 -9.68
CA LYS A 102 -26.18 5.12 -9.71
C LYS A 102 -26.74 6.47 -9.24
N GLY A 103 -27.50 7.13 -10.12
CA GLY A 103 -28.14 8.42 -9.84
C GLY A 103 -27.20 9.63 -9.99
N ARG A 104 -25.99 9.46 -10.52
CA ARG A 104 -25.02 10.53 -10.77
C ARG A 104 -24.92 10.86 -12.25
N PRO A 105 -24.56 12.10 -12.62
CA PRO A 105 -24.30 12.49 -14.00
C PRO A 105 -22.90 12.07 -14.49
N PHE A 106 -22.20 11.19 -13.76
CA PHE A 106 -20.85 10.72 -14.05
C PHE A 106 -20.65 9.30 -13.52
N GLU A 107 -19.74 8.57 -14.15
CA GLU A 107 -19.30 7.27 -13.66
C GLU A 107 -18.33 7.47 -12.49
N LEU A 108 -18.53 6.72 -11.41
CA LEU A 108 -17.68 6.75 -10.23
C LEU A 108 -17.51 5.35 -9.66
N HIS A 109 -16.28 4.86 -9.69
CA HIS A 109 -15.91 3.60 -9.09
C HIS A 109 -14.83 3.80 -8.04
N VAL A 110 -14.99 3.09 -6.92
CA VAL A 110 -14.01 3.08 -5.83
C VAL A 110 -13.48 1.67 -5.67
N ILE A 111 -12.16 1.53 -5.66
CA ILE A 111 -11.47 0.27 -5.40
C ILE A 111 -10.64 0.44 -4.14
N LEU A 112 -10.87 -0.43 -3.16
CA LEU A 112 -10.10 -0.47 -1.93
C LEU A 112 -9.30 -1.76 -1.88
N VAL A 113 -8.01 -1.66 -1.61
CA VAL A 113 -7.10 -2.80 -1.43
C VAL A 113 -6.40 -2.65 -0.10
N ASN A 114 -6.63 -3.58 0.82
CA ASN A 114 -5.95 -3.59 2.12
C ASN A 114 -5.08 -4.83 2.24
N SER A 115 -3.85 -4.62 2.70
CA SER A 115 -2.92 -5.66 3.13
C SER A 115 -2.61 -5.47 4.62
N GLU A 116 -1.70 -6.28 5.17
CA GLU A 116 -1.23 -6.16 6.55
C GLU A 116 -0.67 -4.76 6.86
N THR A 117 0.07 -4.16 5.91
CA THR A 117 0.80 -2.90 6.13
C THR A 117 0.34 -1.75 5.24
N THR A 118 -0.49 -2.00 4.23
CA THR A 118 -0.93 -0.98 3.28
C THR A 118 -2.44 -0.89 3.14
N SER A 119 -2.92 0.33 2.88
CA SER A 119 -4.28 0.60 2.42
C SER A 119 -4.20 1.46 1.16
N THR A 120 -4.74 0.94 0.06
CA THR A 120 -4.74 1.60 -1.23
C THR A 120 -6.16 1.87 -1.69
N THR A 121 -6.40 3.11 -2.10
CA THR A 121 -7.65 3.56 -2.72
C THR A 121 -7.37 3.96 -4.15
N LEU A 122 -8.15 3.42 -5.08
CA LEU A 122 -8.28 3.93 -6.44
C LEU A 122 -9.70 4.51 -6.59
N ILE A 123 -9.79 5.70 -7.17
CA ILE A 123 -11.04 6.29 -7.62
C ILE A 123 -10.93 6.43 -9.12
N VAL A 124 -11.84 5.81 -9.85
CA VAL A 124 -11.93 5.90 -11.31
C VAL A 124 -13.22 6.62 -11.63
N SER A 125 -13.11 7.74 -12.36
CA SER A 125 -14.28 8.54 -12.70
C SER A 125 -14.17 9.13 -14.09
N ARG A 126 -15.33 9.37 -14.70
CA ARG A 126 -15.46 10.16 -15.93
C ARG A 126 -16.82 10.84 -15.95
N GLY A 127 -16.82 12.16 -16.10
CA GLY A 127 -18.01 12.98 -16.34
C GLY A 127 -18.60 12.74 -17.74
N ALA A 128 -19.90 13.00 -17.91
CA ALA A 128 -20.55 12.86 -19.21
C ALA A 128 -19.89 13.71 -20.31
N ASP A 129 -19.38 14.89 -19.93
CA ASP A 129 -18.72 15.84 -20.83
C ASP A 129 -17.18 15.71 -20.82
N GLU A 130 -16.62 14.71 -20.12
CA GLU A 130 -15.17 14.51 -20.03
C GLU A 130 -14.68 13.51 -21.08
N GLU A 131 -13.67 13.90 -21.86
CA GLU A 131 -13.04 13.02 -22.86
C GLU A 131 -12.13 11.96 -22.24
N GLN A 132 -11.58 12.24 -21.05
CA GLN A 132 -10.59 11.40 -20.37
C GLN A 132 -11.12 10.84 -19.06
N THR A 133 -10.79 9.58 -18.78
CA THR A 133 -10.99 8.96 -17.47
C THR A 133 -9.93 9.47 -16.51
N GLN A 134 -10.39 9.91 -15.34
CA GLN A 134 -9.55 10.27 -14.22
C GLN A 134 -9.32 9.04 -13.32
N ILE A 135 -8.09 8.84 -12.88
CA ILE A 135 -7.71 7.80 -11.93
C ILE A 135 -6.94 8.47 -10.78
N THR A 136 -7.59 8.62 -9.64
CA THR A 136 -6.91 9.04 -8.40
C THR A 136 -6.45 7.79 -7.66
N TRP A 137 -5.17 7.73 -7.35
CA TRP A 137 -4.56 6.67 -6.56
C TRP A 137 -4.02 7.27 -5.26
N LYS A 138 -4.26 6.59 -4.15
CA LYS A 138 -3.68 6.92 -2.84
C LYS A 138 -3.30 5.65 -2.13
N GLN A 139 -2.11 5.61 -1.55
CA GLN A 139 -1.67 4.51 -0.71
C GLN A 139 -1.11 5.05 0.60
N TYR A 140 -1.65 4.54 1.70
CA TYR A 140 -1.09 4.67 3.02
C TYR A 140 -0.29 3.40 3.34
N SER A 141 0.92 3.57 3.85
CA SER A 141 1.85 2.49 4.17
C SER A 141 2.37 2.64 5.59
N ARG A 142 2.32 1.56 6.36
CA ARG A 142 2.91 1.43 7.70
C ARG A 142 4.19 0.61 7.62
N TYR A 143 5.18 0.98 8.42
CA TYR A 143 6.44 0.26 8.53
C TYR A 143 6.59 -0.26 9.97
N PRO A 144 6.15 -1.50 10.25
CA PRO A 144 6.25 -2.08 11.58
C PRO A 144 7.69 -2.03 12.08
N ILE A 145 7.91 -1.46 13.25
CA ILE A 145 9.20 -1.55 13.94
C ILE A 145 9.23 -2.93 14.60
N ALA A 146 10.18 -3.78 14.23
CA ALA A 146 10.39 -5.04 14.93
C ALA A 146 10.72 -4.73 16.39
N SER A 147 9.81 -5.06 17.30
CA SER A 147 10.09 -5.01 18.73
C SER A 147 11.09 -6.11 19.05
N ASN A 148 12.37 -5.74 19.22
CA ASN A 148 13.33 -6.57 19.94
C ASN A 148 12.95 -6.61 21.43
N THR A 149 11.81 -7.20 21.77
CA THR A 149 11.49 -7.54 23.15
C THR A 149 12.22 -8.84 23.47
N LYS A 150 13.52 -8.72 23.75
CA LYS A 150 14.18 -9.68 24.62
C LYS A 150 13.53 -9.49 25.99
N THR A 151 12.52 -10.30 26.31
CA THR A 151 11.90 -10.35 27.63
C THR A 151 13.03 -10.41 28.66
N PRO A 152 13.18 -9.44 29.57
CA PRO A 152 14.10 -9.61 30.68
C PRO A 152 13.62 -10.81 31.47
N ALA A 153 14.48 -11.83 31.59
CA ALA A 153 14.24 -12.96 32.46
C ALA A 153 13.91 -12.42 33.86
N ALA A 154 12.80 -12.88 34.43
CA ALA A 154 12.43 -12.56 35.80
C ALA A 154 13.62 -12.87 36.73
N PRO A 155 13.90 -12.02 37.73
CA PRO A 155 14.93 -12.34 38.71
C PRO A 155 14.55 -13.64 39.42
N ALA A 156 15.50 -14.57 39.49
CA ALA A 156 15.34 -15.82 40.20
C ALA A 156 14.96 -15.55 41.65
N GLU A 157 13.84 -16.11 42.11
CA GLU A 157 13.49 -16.17 43.53
C GLU A 157 14.61 -16.89 44.27
N ALA A 158 15.28 -16.17 45.17
CA ALA A 158 16.20 -16.77 46.12
C ALA A 158 15.37 -17.59 47.12
N SER A 159 15.42 -18.92 47.00
CA SER A 159 14.93 -19.82 48.03
C SER A 159 15.85 -19.70 49.25
N ASN A 160 15.42 -18.98 50.28
CA ASN A 160 16.03 -19.12 51.60
C ASN A 160 15.58 -20.46 52.19
N ALA A 161 16.49 -21.42 52.18
CA ALA A 161 16.38 -22.62 53.00
C ALA A 161 16.82 -22.26 54.42
N ASP A 162 15.86 -22.08 55.33
CA ASP A 162 16.13 -22.06 56.76
C ASP A 162 16.44 -23.51 57.21
N GLY A 163 17.74 -23.75 57.41
CA GLY A 163 18.27 -24.92 58.10
C GLY A 163 18.07 -24.80 59.60
N LYS A 164 17.60 -25.91 60.16
CA LYS A 164 17.24 -26.18 61.55
C LYS A 164 18.41 -26.09 62.52
#